data_AF-A0A2R6DFC4-F1
#
_entry.id   AF-A0A2R6DFC4-F1
#
_cell.length_a   1.000
_cell.length_b   1.000
_cell.length_c   1.000
_cell.angle_alpha   90.00
_cell.angle_beta   90.00
_cell.angle_gamma   90.00
#
_symmetry.space_group_name_H-M   'P 1'
#
loop_
_entity.id
_entity.type
_entity.pdbx_description
1 polymer ?
#
loop_
_entity_poly.entity_id
_entity_poly.type
_entity_poly.pdbx_seq_one_letter_code
_entity_poly.pdbx_strand_id
1 'polypeptide(L)'
;GGGLLTEVRVNGLLRENGEIVGVTCDELDPITADVIIAADGVNSELARDAGLMDYDEPDEWFQGVKAVVDMEPDAINERFDVEPDDGVAHLFSGDLFEGVRGGGFLYTNEDSLSVGTVFHLDSLAEERAEPHELLDALLTHPLLDQWFQGEYHEREYSAKLVPDSKKAAHPSPHEGRLLLVGDAAGQMQAQGPIIKGMNHAVTAGGLAAEALAEAKSRGNEASAGALYEQKLVDEGVMAKLRPKRYRMTRTLSESDVVTKVAGGVLDSAVGRAGVKLFDGVLERAFNSPFLLGMIPDTRTSYVTVPRVVAETLGERVDADNDVEPPELDDRIGDLTYDVGDPHIELLDNSYEASGTAVTACPVSARDFGGGCYREETVGTNGSEQRVVSLDTQPCVECGTCAVVADTEWDHPAGGKGVEFKDG
;
A
#
# COMPACT_ATOMS: atom_id res chain seq x y z
N GLY A 1 19.26 5.12 28.42
CA GLY A 1 18.33 4.16 27.80
C GLY A 1 17.21 4.93 27.14
N GLY A 2 16.46 4.28 26.24
CA GLY A 2 15.17 4.80 25.73
C GLY A 2 14.01 4.27 26.57
N GLY A 3 12.84 4.91 26.47
CA GLY A 3 11.58 4.42 26.99
C GLY A 3 10.60 4.19 25.85
N LEU A 4 9.71 3.21 26.01
CA LEU A 4 8.59 2.96 25.10
C LEU A 4 7.30 3.35 25.83
N LEU A 5 6.51 4.22 25.22
CA LEU A 5 5.18 4.59 25.67
C LEU A 5 4.19 3.99 24.67
N THR A 6 3.46 2.97 25.09
CA THR A 6 2.39 2.36 24.31
C THR A 6 1.05 3.00 24.65
N GLU A 7 0.04 2.82 23.79
CA GLU A 7 -1.31 3.36 24.01
C GLU A 7 -1.35 4.89 24.14
N VAL A 8 -0.42 5.58 23.48
CA VAL A 8 -0.37 7.05 23.39
C VAL A 8 -0.32 7.43 21.92
N ARG A 9 -1.32 8.18 21.46
CA ARG A 9 -1.34 8.71 20.09
C ARG A 9 -0.70 10.10 20.10
N VAL A 10 0.28 10.27 19.21
CA VAL A 10 0.73 11.61 18.83
C VAL A 10 -0.26 12.13 17.79
N ASN A 11 -0.90 13.27 18.07
CA ASN A 11 -1.97 13.84 17.23
C ASN A 11 -1.57 15.17 16.55
N GLY A 12 -0.30 15.57 16.66
CA GLY A 12 0.18 16.80 16.02
C GLY A 12 1.55 17.27 16.53
N LEU A 13 2.03 18.37 15.93
CA LEU A 13 3.29 19.01 16.28
C LEU A 13 3.06 20.19 17.22
N LEU A 14 3.74 20.17 18.37
CA LEU A 14 3.80 21.31 19.29
C LEU A 14 4.69 22.40 18.69
N ARG A 15 4.14 23.62 18.58
CA ARG A 15 4.86 24.79 18.04
C ARG A 15 4.93 25.95 19.03
N GLU A 16 6.10 26.58 19.09
CA GLU A 16 6.32 27.83 19.81
C GLU A 16 6.88 28.89 18.86
N ASN A 17 6.23 30.06 18.77
CA ASN A 17 6.60 31.12 17.83
C ASN A 17 6.70 30.65 16.35
N GLY A 18 5.92 29.64 15.98
CA GLY A 18 5.92 29.04 14.64
C GLY A 18 6.99 27.97 14.41
N GLU A 19 7.85 27.69 15.40
CA GLU A 19 8.87 26.64 15.31
C GLU A 19 8.37 25.34 15.94
N ILE A 20 8.64 24.20 15.30
CA ILE A 20 8.37 22.87 15.86
C ILE A 20 9.31 22.64 17.06
N VAL A 21 8.75 22.36 18.23
CA VAL A 21 9.49 22.13 19.48
C VAL A 21 9.14 20.81 20.17
N GLY A 22 8.15 20.08 19.65
CA GLY A 22 7.65 18.86 20.27
C GLY A 22 6.45 18.28 19.55
N VAL A 23 5.75 17.38 20.23
CA VAL A 23 4.53 16.73 19.77
C VAL A 23 3.40 16.92 20.78
N THR A 24 2.16 16.92 20.29
CA THR A 24 0.95 16.89 21.11
C THR A 24 0.38 15.47 21.16
N CYS A 25 -0.29 15.16 22.26
CA CYS A 25 -0.98 13.89 22.49
C CYS A 25 -2.32 14.19 23.18
N ASP A 26 -3.27 13.27 23.10
CA ASP A 26 -4.51 13.36 23.88
C ASP A 26 -4.36 12.72 25.27
N GLU A 27 -3.56 11.66 25.38
CA GLU A 27 -3.42 10.88 26.62
C GLU A 27 -2.42 11.49 27.62
N LEU A 28 -1.52 12.35 27.15
CA LEU A 28 -0.42 12.93 27.92
C LEU A 28 -0.27 14.44 27.66
N ASP A 29 0.39 15.13 28.60
CA ASP A 29 0.86 16.50 28.35
C ASP A 29 1.83 16.53 27.15
N PRO A 30 1.85 17.62 26.35
CA PRO A 30 2.73 17.74 25.19
C PRO A 30 4.20 17.46 25.52
N ILE A 31 4.89 16.76 24.62
CA ILE A 31 6.26 16.30 24.81
C ILE A 31 7.20 17.17 23.96
N THR A 32 8.15 17.84 24.59
CA THR A 32 9.18 18.63 23.90
C THR A 32 10.40 17.79 23.54
N ALA A 33 11.04 18.11 22.40
CA ALA A 33 12.24 17.41 21.94
C ALA A 33 13.18 18.33 21.14
N ASP A 34 14.47 18.02 21.19
CA ASP A 34 15.48 18.67 20.33
C ASP A 34 15.32 18.25 18.86
N VAL A 35 14.93 17.00 18.64
CA VAL A 35 14.65 16.40 17.33
C VAL A 35 13.52 15.38 17.47
N ILE A 36 12.62 15.37 16.50
CA ILE A 36 11.47 14.47 16.38
C ILE A 36 11.69 13.63 15.13
N ILE A 37 11.62 12.31 15.26
CA ILE A 37 11.70 11.38 14.13
C ILE A 37 10.31 10.77 13.98
N ALA A 38 9.56 11.20 12.97
CA ALA A 38 8.24 10.65 12.65
C ALA A 38 8.40 9.37 11.84
N ALA A 39 7.92 8.27 12.42
CA ALA A 39 7.89 6.94 11.86
C ALA A 39 6.47 6.35 11.93
N ASP A 40 5.45 7.23 11.82
CA ASP A 40 4.02 6.96 11.92
C ASP A 40 3.40 6.41 10.63
N GLY A 41 4.24 5.95 9.70
CA GLY A 41 3.83 5.18 8.53
C GLY A 41 3.11 5.99 7.46
N VAL A 42 2.42 5.27 6.57
CA VAL A 42 1.78 5.85 5.37
C VAL A 42 0.72 6.90 5.71
N ASN A 43 0.07 6.82 6.87
CA ASN A 43 -1.01 7.74 7.23
C ASN A 43 -0.54 8.91 8.10
N SER A 44 0.71 9.34 7.92
CA SER A 44 1.40 10.23 8.84
C SER A 44 0.63 11.53 9.10
N GLU A 45 0.21 11.73 10.35
CA GLU A 45 -0.40 12.99 10.81
C GLU A 45 0.67 14.07 10.92
N LEU A 46 1.88 13.69 11.33
CA LEU A 46 2.99 14.63 11.51
C LEU A 46 3.52 15.17 10.17
N ALA A 47 3.60 14.32 9.15
CA ALA A 47 3.99 14.76 7.81
C ALA A 47 2.96 15.73 7.20
N ARG A 48 1.66 15.43 7.38
CA ARG A 48 0.56 16.29 6.93
C ARG A 48 0.53 17.63 7.67
N ASP A 49 0.62 17.63 9.00
CA ASP A 49 0.70 18.87 9.81
C ASP A 49 1.93 19.72 9.44
N ALA A 50 3.06 19.10 9.08
CA ALA A 50 4.24 19.80 8.61
C ALA A 50 4.15 20.30 7.15
N GLY A 51 3.12 19.90 6.38
CA GLY A 51 3.02 20.20 4.95
C GLY A 51 4.07 19.48 4.10
N LEU A 52 4.57 18.33 4.57
CA LEU A 52 5.55 17.48 3.87
C LEU A 52 4.89 16.32 3.12
N MET A 53 3.58 16.13 3.31
CA MET A 53 2.75 15.09 2.72
C MET A 53 1.31 15.59 2.63
N ASP A 54 0.58 15.16 1.61
CA ASP A 54 -0.86 15.34 1.43
C ASP A 54 -1.48 14.06 0.82
N TYR A 55 -2.78 14.07 0.54
CA TYR A 55 -3.51 12.97 -0.08
C TYR A 55 -4.14 13.37 -1.42
N ASP A 56 -3.65 14.43 -2.05
CA ASP A 56 -4.36 15.09 -3.16
C ASP A 56 -4.44 14.22 -4.42
N GLU A 57 -3.43 13.37 -4.64
CA GLU A 57 -3.25 12.64 -5.89
C GLU A 57 -3.32 11.11 -5.65
N PRO A 58 -4.44 10.44 -6.02
CA PRO A 58 -4.61 8.99 -5.83
C PRO A 58 -3.55 8.13 -6.51
N ASP A 59 -2.91 8.62 -7.58
CA ASP A 59 -1.91 7.87 -8.31
C ASP A 59 -0.55 7.80 -7.59
N GLU A 60 -0.38 8.54 -6.49
CA GLU A 60 0.77 8.46 -5.59
C GLU A 60 0.67 7.33 -4.56
N TRP A 61 -0.45 6.60 -4.55
CA TRP A 61 -0.73 5.56 -3.56
C TRP A 61 -1.07 4.23 -4.21
N PHE A 62 -0.65 3.17 -3.53
CA PHE A 62 -1.17 1.83 -3.69
C PHE A 62 -2.04 1.48 -2.50
N GLN A 63 -2.94 0.52 -2.68
CA GLN A 63 -3.63 -0.14 -1.60
C GLN A 63 -3.27 -1.62 -1.61
N GLY A 64 -2.87 -2.13 -0.45
CA GLY A 64 -2.67 -3.55 -0.20
C GLY A 64 -3.80 -4.12 0.66
N VAL A 65 -4.24 -5.33 0.32
CA VAL A 65 -5.12 -6.18 1.13
C VAL A 65 -4.45 -7.54 1.28
N LYS A 66 -4.49 -8.11 2.49
CA LYS A 66 -3.77 -9.34 2.82
C LYS A 66 -4.61 -10.22 3.75
N ALA A 67 -4.66 -11.51 3.43
CA ALA A 67 -5.05 -12.60 4.30
C ALA A 67 -3.81 -13.34 4.82
N VAL A 68 -3.81 -13.69 6.10
CA VAL A 68 -2.89 -14.66 6.68
C VAL A 68 -3.61 -15.98 6.80
N VAL A 69 -3.06 -17.03 6.21
CA VAL A 69 -3.69 -18.36 6.12
C VAL A 69 -2.88 -19.36 6.92
N ASP A 70 -3.56 -20.13 7.76
CA ASP A 70 -2.95 -21.21 8.54
C ASP A 70 -2.32 -22.26 7.63
N MET A 71 -1.07 -22.65 7.90
CA MET A 71 -0.44 -23.80 7.24
C MET A 71 0.67 -24.35 8.12
N GLU A 72 0.59 -25.64 8.47
CA GLU A 72 1.61 -26.26 9.32
C GLU A 72 3.00 -26.21 8.66
N PRO A 73 4.09 -26.01 9.43
CA PRO A 73 5.44 -25.88 8.88
C PRO A 73 5.86 -27.05 7.97
N ASP A 74 5.50 -28.29 8.33
CA ASP A 74 5.80 -29.47 7.51
C ASP A 74 5.04 -29.45 6.17
N ALA A 75 3.80 -28.92 6.15
CA ALA A 75 3.03 -28.75 4.93
C ALA A 75 3.62 -27.64 4.04
N ILE A 76 4.12 -26.55 4.63
CA ILE A 76 4.84 -25.51 3.89
C ILE A 76 6.07 -26.11 3.18
N ASN A 77 6.92 -26.81 3.94
CA ASN A 77 8.12 -27.44 3.41
C ASN A 77 7.81 -28.41 2.25
N GLU A 78 6.80 -29.27 2.43
CA GLU A 78 6.40 -30.26 1.42
C GLU A 78 5.77 -29.61 0.17
N ARG A 79 4.82 -28.69 0.35
CA ARG A 79 4.01 -28.13 -0.75
C ARG A 79 4.75 -27.07 -1.55
N PHE A 80 5.71 -26.37 -0.94
CA PHE A 80 6.54 -25.36 -1.62
C PHE A 80 7.93 -25.85 -2.01
N ASP A 81 8.30 -27.09 -1.68
CA ASP A 81 9.61 -27.70 -1.96
C ASP A 81 10.77 -26.86 -1.38
N VAL A 82 10.66 -26.55 -0.08
CA VAL A 82 11.65 -25.74 0.67
C VAL A 82 12.15 -26.47 1.92
N GLU A 83 13.36 -26.13 2.34
CA GLU A 83 13.92 -26.59 3.62
C GLU A 83 13.33 -25.77 4.79
N PRO A 84 13.36 -26.27 6.04
CA PRO A 84 12.67 -25.64 7.18
C PRO A 84 13.04 -24.19 7.52
N ASP A 85 14.23 -23.72 7.13
CA ASP A 85 14.72 -22.36 7.37
C ASP A 85 14.66 -21.48 6.10
N ASP A 86 14.13 -22.02 5.00
CA ASP A 86 13.96 -21.35 3.72
C ASP A 86 12.50 -20.94 3.51
N GLY A 87 12.28 -19.98 2.61
CA GLY A 87 10.94 -19.55 2.24
C GLY A 87 10.90 -19.08 0.79
N VAL A 88 9.71 -19.00 0.24
CA VAL A 88 9.48 -18.58 -1.15
C VAL A 88 8.51 -17.42 -1.23
N ALA A 89 8.70 -16.64 -2.29
CA ALA A 89 7.83 -15.54 -2.65
C ALA A 89 7.34 -15.71 -4.07
N HIS A 90 6.02 -15.84 -4.21
CA HIS A 90 5.33 -15.85 -5.49
C HIS A 90 4.68 -14.48 -5.73
N LEU A 91 4.80 -13.97 -6.95
CA LEU A 91 4.15 -12.74 -7.39
C LEU A 91 3.23 -13.07 -8.57
N PHE A 92 2.01 -12.55 -8.53
CA PHE A 92 0.97 -12.82 -9.50
C PHE A 92 0.61 -11.54 -10.23
N SER A 93 0.44 -11.61 -11.54
CA SER A 93 -0.03 -10.49 -12.36
C SER A 93 -0.71 -11.05 -13.61
N GLY A 94 -1.71 -10.34 -14.12
CA GLY A 94 -2.46 -10.81 -15.27
C GLY A 94 -3.88 -10.28 -15.30
N ASP A 95 -4.73 -10.97 -16.06
CA ASP A 95 -6.15 -10.69 -16.21
C ASP A 95 -7.02 -11.24 -15.07
N LEU A 96 -6.44 -11.99 -14.12
CA LEU A 96 -7.13 -12.47 -12.92
C LEU A 96 -7.69 -11.34 -12.03
N PHE A 97 -7.20 -10.11 -12.22
CA PHE A 97 -7.62 -8.91 -11.48
C PHE A 97 -8.43 -7.94 -12.35
N GLU A 98 -9.12 -8.45 -13.37
CA GLU A 98 -10.08 -7.71 -14.21
C GLU A 98 -9.52 -6.44 -14.90
N GLY A 99 -8.19 -6.34 -15.01
CA GLY A 99 -7.51 -5.20 -15.62
C GLY A 99 -7.20 -4.03 -14.68
N VAL A 100 -7.43 -4.19 -13.38
CA VAL A 100 -6.91 -3.28 -12.35
C VAL A 100 -5.39 -3.35 -12.34
N ARG A 101 -4.72 -2.19 -12.31
CA ARG A 101 -3.25 -2.12 -12.34
C ARG A 101 -2.68 -2.53 -10.98
N GLY A 102 -2.05 -3.70 -10.94
CA GLY A 102 -1.41 -4.21 -9.75
C GLY A 102 -1.10 -5.70 -9.87
N GLY A 103 -1.09 -6.39 -8.74
CA GLY A 103 -0.80 -7.81 -8.69
C GLY A 103 -1.06 -8.43 -7.33
N GLY A 104 -0.84 -9.74 -7.25
CA GLY A 104 -0.91 -10.54 -6.04
C GLY A 104 0.46 -10.94 -5.53
N PHE A 105 0.52 -11.36 -4.28
CA PHE A 105 1.68 -12.01 -3.69
C PHE A 105 1.25 -13.19 -2.81
N LEU A 106 2.15 -14.17 -2.67
CA LEU A 106 2.08 -15.23 -1.67
C LEU A 106 3.49 -15.43 -1.10
N TYR A 107 3.61 -15.32 0.22
CA TYR A 107 4.84 -15.58 0.96
C TYR A 107 4.63 -16.70 1.97
N THR A 108 5.61 -17.58 2.11
CA THR A 108 5.65 -18.58 3.18
C THR A 108 6.23 -17.97 4.45
N ASN A 109 5.49 -18.04 5.55
CA ASN A 109 5.98 -17.74 6.90
C ASN A 109 6.41 -19.06 7.59
N GLU A 110 6.74 -19.00 8.89
CA GLU A 110 7.14 -20.20 9.64
C GLU A 110 5.98 -21.22 9.78
N ASP A 111 4.75 -20.74 10.02
CA ASP A 111 3.57 -21.58 10.27
C ASP A 111 2.29 -21.04 9.61
N SER A 112 2.45 -20.24 8.56
CA SER A 112 1.34 -19.63 7.81
C SER A 112 1.77 -19.20 6.41
N LEU A 113 0.80 -18.80 5.59
CA LEU A 113 1.03 -18.08 4.34
C LEU A 113 0.50 -16.66 4.46
N SER A 114 1.25 -15.69 3.91
CA SER A 114 0.73 -14.34 3.66
C SER A 114 0.34 -14.22 2.20
N VAL A 115 -0.96 -14.16 1.94
CA VAL A 115 -1.53 -14.03 0.59
C VAL A 115 -2.20 -12.67 0.48
N GLY A 116 -1.86 -11.88 -0.53
CA GLY A 116 -2.41 -10.54 -0.66
C GLY A 116 -2.37 -9.99 -2.06
N THR A 117 -2.99 -8.84 -2.23
CA THR A 117 -3.04 -8.09 -3.48
C THR A 117 -2.65 -6.64 -3.24
N VAL A 118 -2.04 -6.01 -4.23
CA VAL A 118 -1.61 -4.61 -4.19
C VAL A 118 -1.96 -3.94 -5.51
N PHE A 119 -2.74 -2.87 -5.47
CA PHE A 119 -3.19 -2.14 -6.66
C PHE A 119 -2.93 -0.65 -6.55
N HIS A 120 -2.69 -0.03 -7.70
CA HIS A 120 -2.69 1.42 -7.83
C HIS A 120 -4.06 1.97 -7.43
N LEU A 121 -4.10 2.95 -6.53
CA LEU A 121 -5.36 3.43 -5.96
C LEU A 121 -6.22 4.19 -6.98
N ASP A 122 -5.60 4.97 -7.85
CA ASP A 122 -6.28 5.58 -9.00
C ASP A 122 -6.91 4.52 -9.93
N SER A 123 -6.25 3.38 -10.14
CA SER A 123 -6.80 2.28 -10.93
C SER A 123 -7.97 1.58 -10.24
N LEU A 124 -7.94 1.40 -8.91
CA LEU A 124 -9.09 0.88 -8.15
C LEU A 124 -10.28 1.81 -8.26
N ALA A 125 -10.05 3.12 -8.16
CA ALA A 125 -11.09 4.14 -8.29
C ALA A 125 -11.71 4.16 -9.70
N GLU A 126 -10.88 4.14 -10.74
CA GLU A 126 -11.32 4.16 -12.15
C GLU A 126 -12.17 2.95 -12.52
N GLU A 127 -11.69 1.74 -12.19
CA GLU A 127 -12.39 0.49 -12.50
C GLU A 127 -13.53 0.22 -11.50
N ARG A 128 -13.60 1.00 -10.42
CA ARG A 128 -14.52 0.83 -9.28
C ARG A 128 -14.50 -0.59 -8.73
N ALA A 129 -13.29 -1.14 -8.64
CA ALA A 129 -13.06 -2.49 -8.18
C ALA A 129 -13.15 -2.57 -6.66
N GLU A 130 -13.59 -3.72 -6.17
CA GLU A 130 -13.71 -4.01 -4.74
C GLU A 130 -12.49 -4.86 -4.31
N PRO A 131 -11.60 -4.32 -3.46
CA PRO A 131 -10.31 -4.95 -3.18
C PRO A 131 -10.39 -6.35 -2.56
N HIS A 132 -11.41 -6.61 -1.76
CA HIS A 132 -11.64 -7.92 -1.15
C HIS A 132 -12.00 -8.98 -2.21
N GLU A 133 -12.80 -8.63 -3.23
CA GLU A 133 -13.09 -9.53 -4.36
C GLU A 133 -11.83 -9.83 -5.17
N LEU A 134 -10.92 -8.86 -5.34
CA LEU A 134 -9.64 -9.08 -6.02
C LEU A 134 -8.73 -10.03 -5.23
N LEU A 135 -8.78 -9.98 -3.89
CA LEU A 135 -8.10 -10.96 -3.03
C LEU A 135 -8.75 -12.34 -3.17
N ASP A 136 -10.08 -12.42 -3.13
CA ASP A 136 -10.80 -13.68 -3.25
C ASP A 136 -10.57 -14.33 -4.62
N ALA A 137 -10.48 -13.54 -5.70
CA ALA A 137 -10.09 -14.02 -7.02
C ALA A 137 -8.69 -14.66 -7.04
N LEU A 138 -7.76 -14.16 -6.23
CA LEU A 138 -6.44 -14.79 -6.06
C LEU A 138 -6.55 -16.07 -5.22
N LEU A 139 -7.21 -16.00 -4.04
CA LEU A 139 -7.37 -17.12 -3.11
C LEU A 139 -8.04 -18.34 -3.75
N THR A 140 -9.04 -18.08 -4.59
CA THR A 140 -9.82 -19.10 -5.31
C THR A 140 -9.23 -19.47 -6.68
N HIS A 141 -8.09 -18.88 -7.07
CA HIS A 141 -7.48 -19.20 -8.35
C HIS A 141 -7.03 -20.68 -8.38
N PRO A 142 -7.30 -21.46 -9.45
CA PRO A 142 -6.94 -22.88 -9.56
C PRO A 142 -5.48 -23.23 -9.26
N LEU A 143 -4.57 -22.31 -9.58
CA LEU A 143 -3.15 -22.48 -9.30
C LEU A 143 -2.86 -22.60 -7.79
N LEU A 144 -3.62 -21.92 -6.92
CA LEU A 144 -3.34 -21.93 -5.49
C LEU A 144 -3.72 -23.25 -4.83
N ASP A 145 -4.63 -24.04 -5.42
CA ASP A 145 -5.03 -25.33 -4.84
C ASP A 145 -3.88 -26.33 -4.78
N GLN A 146 -2.83 -26.18 -5.59
CA GLN A 146 -1.62 -27.01 -5.44
C GLN A 146 -0.98 -26.86 -4.04
N TRP A 147 -1.16 -25.69 -3.41
CA TRP A 147 -0.65 -25.36 -2.08
C TRP A 147 -1.71 -25.44 -1.00
N PHE A 148 -2.96 -25.05 -1.26
CA PHE A 148 -4.03 -25.17 -0.27
C PHE A 148 -4.54 -26.62 -0.14
N GLN A 149 -4.65 -27.36 -1.24
CA GLN A 149 -5.16 -28.74 -1.28
C GLN A 149 -6.54 -28.88 -0.62
N GLY A 150 -7.42 -27.90 -0.85
CA GLY A 150 -8.72 -27.78 -0.19
C GLY A 150 -8.69 -27.43 1.30
N GLU A 151 -7.52 -27.21 1.90
CA GLU A 151 -7.37 -26.78 3.29
C GLU A 151 -7.16 -25.27 3.35
N TYR A 152 -8.14 -24.55 3.91
CA TYR A 152 -8.09 -23.10 4.06
C TYR A 152 -8.66 -22.67 5.41
N HIS A 153 -7.86 -21.93 6.16
CA HIS A 153 -8.29 -21.28 7.39
C HIS A 153 -7.60 -19.91 7.49
N GLU A 154 -8.36 -18.85 7.23
CA GLU A 154 -7.90 -17.47 7.37
C GLU A 154 -7.77 -17.12 8.86
N ARG A 155 -6.59 -16.67 9.26
CA ARG A 155 -6.29 -16.21 10.63
C ARG A 155 -6.56 -14.72 10.80
N GLU A 156 -6.26 -13.93 9.77
CA GLU A 156 -6.30 -12.47 9.84
C GLU A 156 -6.48 -11.83 8.46
N TYR A 157 -7.38 -10.84 8.38
CA TYR A 157 -7.57 -9.96 7.22
C TYR A 157 -7.04 -8.57 7.55
N SER A 158 -6.27 -7.97 6.65
CA SER A 158 -5.64 -6.67 6.87
C SER A 158 -5.57 -5.86 5.59
N ALA A 159 -5.53 -4.53 5.73
CA ALA A 159 -5.35 -3.65 4.59
C ALA A 159 -4.61 -2.36 4.96
N LYS A 160 -3.79 -1.84 4.05
CA LYS A 160 -3.05 -0.60 4.26
C LYS A 160 -2.77 0.11 2.94
N LEU A 161 -2.78 1.44 2.96
CA LEU A 161 -2.15 2.23 1.91
C LEU A 161 -0.64 2.01 1.91
N VAL A 162 -0.03 2.25 0.76
CA VAL A 162 1.39 2.14 0.54
C VAL A 162 1.82 3.24 -0.42
N PRO A 163 2.84 4.06 -0.11
CA PRO A 163 3.23 5.15 -1.00
C PRO A 163 3.96 4.63 -2.24
N ASP A 164 3.66 5.19 -3.42
CA ASP A 164 4.51 5.06 -4.59
C ASP A 164 5.70 6.01 -4.47
N SER A 165 6.84 5.50 -3.97
CA SER A 165 8.04 6.32 -3.79
C SER A 165 8.52 7.07 -5.04
N LYS A 166 8.17 6.62 -6.25
CA LYS A 166 8.57 7.34 -7.47
C LYS A 166 7.95 8.73 -7.53
N LYS A 167 6.82 8.91 -6.84
CA LYS A 167 5.97 10.10 -6.83
C LYS A 167 5.98 10.74 -5.43
N ALA A 168 5.60 9.96 -4.41
CA ALA A 168 5.39 10.39 -3.03
C ALA A 168 6.67 10.61 -2.20
N ALA A 169 7.81 9.99 -2.55
CA ALA A 169 9.01 10.10 -1.69
C ALA A 169 9.51 11.54 -1.58
N HIS A 170 9.48 12.11 -0.37
CA HIS A 170 9.80 13.52 -0.18
C HIS A 170 11.30 13.77 -0.41
N PRO A 171 11.71 14.80 -1.20
CA PRO A 171 13.11 15.01 -1.54
C PRO A 171 13.95 15.58 -0.39
N SER A 172 13.29 16.27 0.55
CA SER A 172 13.87 16.88 1.75
C SER A 172 13.01 16.47 2.95
N PRO A 173 13.07 15.21 3.42
CA PRO A 173 12.13 14.66 4.40
C PRO A 173 12.39 15.16 5.84
N HIS A 174 12.45 16.49 6.00
CA HIS A 174 12.63 17.18 7.27
C HIS A 174 12.11 18.61 7.18
N GLU A 175 11.64 19.15 8.31
CA GLU A 175 11.24 20.54 8.51
C GLU A 175 11.61 20.94 9.94
N GLY A 176 12.52 21.89 10.11
CA GLY A 176 12.98 22.32 11.44
C GLY A 176 13.54 21.16 12.28
N ARG A 177 12.82 20.79 13.36
CA ARG A 177 13.20 19.68 14.26
C ARG A 177 12.60 18.32 13.86
N LEU A 178 11.73 18.29 12.87
CA LEU A 178 11.05 17.07 12.41
C LEU A 178 11.84 16.41 11.29
N LEU A 179 12.09 15.11 11.40
CA LEU A 179 12.60 14.24 10.34
C LEU A 179 11.57 13.14 10.06
N LEU A 180 11.27 12.87 8.80
CA LEU A 180 10.38 11.79 8.38
C LEU A 180 11.18 10.57 7.93
N VAL A 181 10.76 9.37 8.34
CA VAL A 181 11.38 8.09 7.93
C VAL A 181 10.33 7.08 7.49
N GLY A 182 10.72 6.13 6.65
CA GLY A 182 9.83 5.08 6.17
C GLY A 182 8.67 5.65 5.33
N ASP A 183 7.49 5.07 5.49
CA ASP A 183 6.33 5.43 4.67
C ASP A 183 5.83 6.86 4.94
N ALA A 184 6.07 7.41 6.13
CA ALA A 184 5.80 8.83 6.43
C ALA A 184 6.60 9.78 5.52
N ALA A 185 7.74 9.32 4.99
CA ALA A 185 8.56 10.04 4.02
C ALA A 185 8.36 9.52 2.57
N GLY A 186 7.38 8.64 2.33
CA GLY A 186 7.13 7.98 1.06
C GLY A 186 8.23 6.98 0.65
N GLN A 187 8.97 6.39 1.59
CA GLN A 187 10.18 5.61 1.31
C GLN A 187 9.92 4.13 0.99
N MET A 188 8.87 3.82 0.23
CA MET A 188 8.52 2.48 -0.23
C MET A 188 8.85 2.27 -1.70
N GLN A 189 9.75 1.34 -2.02
CA GLN A 189 10.07 1.00 -3.41
C GLN A 189 9.10 -0.04 -3.96
N ALA A 190 8.15 0.39 -4.79
CA ALA A 190 7.25 -0.47 -5.57
C ALA A 190 7.48 -0.26 -7.08
N GLN A 191 8.24 -1.16 -7.71
CA GLN A 191 8.69 -1.06 -9.10
C GLN A 191 8.59 -2.42 -9.80
N GLY A 192 7.41 -2.72 -10.38
CA GLY A 192 7.12 -4.04 -10.93
C GLY A 192 7.23 -5.12 -9.83
N PRO A 193 8.08 -6.15 -10.00
CA PRO A 193 8.24 -7.21 -8.99
C PRO A 193 9.09 -6.78 -7.78
N ILE A 194 9.70 -5.58 -7.79
CA ILE A 194 10.47 -5.09 -6.65
C ILE A 194 9.52 -4.40 -5.69
N ILE A 195 9.22 -5.06 -4.57
CA ILE A 195 8.40 -4.54 -3.48
C ILE A 195 9.27 -4.52 -2.22
N LYS A 196 9.73 -3.33 -1.82
CA LYS A 196 10.73 -3.14 -0.77
C LYS A 196 10.44 -1.87 0.04
N GLY A 197 9.91 -2.02 1.25
CA GLY A 197 9.61 -0.92 2.18
C GLY A 197 10.44 -0.96 3.45
N MET A 198 10.30 -2.06 4.20
CA MET A 198 10.94 -2.23 5.51
C MET A 198 12.45 -1.97 5.49
N ASN A 199 13.15 -2.42 4.46
CA ASN A 199 14.59 -2.19 4.30
C ASN A 199 14.92 -0.69 4.21
N HIS A 200 14.10 0.10 3.51
CA HIS A 200 14.31 1.55 3.38
C HIS A 200 13.90 2.27 4.65
N ALA A 201 12.81 1.87 5.31
CA ALA A 201 12.40 2.41 6.60
C ALA A 201 13.48 2.22 7.68
N VAL A 202 14.01 1.00 7.83
CA VAL A 202 15.09 0.70 8.77
C VAL A 202 16.37 1.46 8.41
N THR A 203 16.73 1.52 7.13
CA THR A 203 17.89 2.29 6.67
C THR A 203 17.74 3.77 7.01
N ALA A 204 16.57 4.36 6.70
CA ALA A 204 16.29 5.76 6.97
C ALA A 204 16.31 6.09 8.46
N GLY A 205 15.73 5.24 9.31
CA GLY A 205 15.82 5.38 10.77
C GLY A 205 17.28 5.37 11.26
N GLY A 206 18.10 4.45 10.74
CA GLY A 206 19.53 4.40 11.02
C GLY A 206 20.26 5.68 10.59
N LEU A 207 20.01 6.16 9.37
CA LEU A 207 20.62 7.39 8.86
C LEU A 207 20.18 8.65 9.60
N ALA A 208 18.91 8.72 10.03
CA ALA A 208 18.40 9.80 10.86
C ALA A 208 19.09 9.80 12.24
N ALA A 209 19.27 8.63 12.86
CA ALA A 209 19.99 8.49 14.12
C ALA A 209 21.48 8.88 13.99
N GLU A 210 22.15 8.48 12.92
CA GLU A 210 23.53 8.90 12.63
C GLU A 210 23.64 10.41 12.40
N ALA A 211 22.72 10.99 11.64
CA ALA A 211 22.67 12.42 11.39
C ALA A 211 22.50 13.21 12.70
N LEU A 212 21.61 12.75 13.57
CA LEU A 212 21.42 13.33 14.90
C LEU A 212 22.67 13.21 15.78
N ALA A 213 23.31 12.04 15.81
CA ALA A 213 24.55 11.84 16.57
C ALA A 213 25.68 12.75 16.07
N GLU A 214 25.81 12.91 14.75
CA GLU A 214 26.77 13.80 14.13
C GLU A 214 26.46 15.27 14.45
N ALA A 215 25.21 15.70 14.31
CA ALA A 215 24.74 17.04 14.67
C ALA A 215 25.04 17.38 16.15
N LYS A 216 24.73 16.45 17.07
CA LYS A 216 25.05 16.57 18.51
C LYS A 216 26.56 16.68 18.76
N SER A 217 27.37 15.87 18.08
CA SER A 217 28.83 15.94 18.23
C SER A 217 29.43 17.29 17.82
N ARG A 218 28.73 18.02 16.93
CA ARG A 218 29.08 19.36 16.45
C ARG A 218 28.46 20.49 17.29
N GLY A 219 27.60 20.16 18.26
CA GLY A 219 26.82 21.13 19.04
C GLY A 219 25.84 21.93 18.19
N ASN A 220 25.28 21.31 17.14
CA ASN A 220 24.31 21.94 16.24
C ASN A 220 23.24 20.93 15.81
N GLU A 221 22.34 20.56 16.72
CA GLU A 221 21.21 19.65 16.52
C GLU A 221 20.28 20.10 15.39
N ALA A 222 20.14 21.41 15.17
CA ALA A 222 19.35 21.97 14.07
C ALA A 222 19.84 21.57 12.67
N SER A 223 21.08 21.04 12.56
CA SER A 223 21.61 20.51 11.31
C SER A 223 21.22 19.05 11.02
N ALA A 224 20.55 18.36 11.95
CA ALA A 224 20.23 16.93 11.82
C ALA A 224 19.42 16.62 10.56
N GLY A 225 18.39 17.42 10.23
CA GLY A 225 17.58 17.22 9.03
C GLY A 225 18.39 17.30 7.74
N ALA A 226 19.20 18.35 7.58
CA ALA A 226 20.07 18.52 6.41
C ALA A 226 21.13 17.41 6.29
N LEU A 227 21.70 16.95 7.41
CA LEU A 227 22.64 15.83 7.41
C LEU A 227 21.95 14.51 7.04
N TYR A 228 20.72 14.30 7.50
CA TYR A 228 19.92 13.13 7.15
C TYR A 228 19.58 13.10 5.66
N GLU A 229 19.10 14.23 5.10
CA GLU A 229 18.86 14.38 3.66
C GLU A 229 20.11 14.04 2.84
N GLN A 230 21.27 14.59 3.24
CA GLN A 230 22.53 14.29 2.59
C GLN A 230 22.86 12.79 2.62
N LYS A 231 22.73 12.15 3.78
CA LYS A 231 23.01 10.71 3.94
C LYS A 231 22.08 9.85 3.08
N LEU A 232 20.80 10.17 2.97
CA LEU A 232 19.85 9.46 2.09
C LEU A 232 20.31 9.50 0.61
N VAL A 233 20.91 10.61 0.19
CA VAL A 233 21.46 10.77 -1.17
C VAL A 233 22.77 10.00 -1.32
N ASP A 234 23.70 10.16 -0.38
CA ASP A 234 25.04 9.58 -0.44
C ASP A 234 25.00 8.04 -0.37
N GLU A 235 24.08 7.46 0.41
CA GLU A 235 23.86 6.01 0.50
C GLU A 235 23.00 5.45 -0.65
N GLY A 236 22.56 6.31 -1.58
CA GLY A 236 21.81 5.91 -2.76
C GLY A 236 20.36 5.47 -2.48
N VAL A 237 19.81 5.75 -1.29
CA VAL A 237 18.41 5.50 -0.96
C VAL A 237 17.50 6.29 -1.92
N MET A 238 17.74 7.60 -2.06
CA MET A 238 16.95 8.45 -2.96
C MET A 238 17.09 8.08 -4.44
N ALA A 239 18.19 7.45 -4.84
CA ALA A 239 18.38 7.00 -6.22
C ALA A 239 17.47 5.81 -6.56
N LYS A 240 17.15 4.96 -5.57
CA LYS A 240 16.24 3.81 -5.70
C LYS A 240 14.78 4.25 -5.62
N LEU A 241 14.46 5.12 -4.67
CA LEU A 241 13.10 5.66 -4.45
C LEU A 241 12.66 6.60 -5.56
N ARG A 242 13.56 7.48 -6.03
CA ARG A 242 13.26 8.49 -7.07
C ARG A 242 14.15 8.34 -8.30
N PRO A 243 14.03 7.24 -9.07
CA PRO A 243 14.87 6.99 -10.24
C PRO A 243 14.81 8.17 -11.20
N LYS A 244 15.97 8.77 -11.51
CA LYS A 244 16.06 9.92 -12.43
C LYS A 244 15.43 9.61 -13.79
N ARG A 245 15.54 8.36 -14.24
CA ARG A 245 15.08 7.93 -15.56
C ARG A 245 13.58 7.87 -15.65
N TYR A 246 12.94 7.22 -14.68
CA TYR A 246 11.48 7.24 -14.55
C TYR A 246 10.97 8.69 -14.63
N ARG A 247 11.52 9.60 -13.82
CA ARG A 247 11.13 11.02 -13.85
C ARG A 247 11.35 11.71 -15.20
N MET A 248 12.41 11.37 -15.93
CA MET A 248 12.68 11.95 -17.25
C MET A 248 11.74 11.40 -18.34
N THR A 249 11.19 10.20 -18.18
CA THR A 249 10.37 9.54 -19.20
C THR A 249 8.87 9.57 -18.90
N ARG A 250 8.49 9.70 -17.62
CA ARG A 250 7.11 9.54 -17.10
C ARG A 250 6.07 10.24 -17.96
N THR A 251 6.23 11.54 -18.20
CA THR A 251 5.28 12.36 -18.98
C THR A 251 5.02 11.84 -20.40
N LEU A 252 6.00 11.16 -21.01
CA LEU A 252 5.84 10.55 -22.33
C LEU A 252 5.35 9.11 -22.21
N SER A 253 5.96 8.32 -21.32
CA SER A 253 5.72 6.87 -21.20
C SER A 253 4.39 6.53 -20.56
N GLU A 254 3.83 7.41 -19.72
CA GLU A 254 2.53 7.21 -19.07
C GLU A 254 1.39 7.93 -19.81
N SER A 255 1.66 8.49 -20.99
CA SER A 255 0.60 9.10 -21.80
C SER A 255 -0.34 8.03 -22.39
N ASP A 256 -1.64 8.25 -22.27
CA ASP A 256 -2.68 7.34 -22.78
C ASP A 256 -2.47 6.93 -24.24
N VAL A 257 -2.02 7.86 -25.08
CA VAL A 257 -1.80 7.61 -26.50
C VAL A 257 -0.67 6.61 -26.70
N VAL A 258 0.45 6.77 -25.99
CA VAL A 258 1.59 5.85 -26.08
C VAL A 258 1.21 4.49 -25.53
N THR A 259 0.56 4.45 -24.36
CA THR A 259 0.08 3.22 -23.72
C THR A 259 -0.87 2.43 -24.63
N LYS A 260 -1.87 3.09 -25.23
CA LYS A 260 -2.82 2.44 -26.15
C LYS A 260 -2.15 1.89 -27.40
N VAL A 261 -1.20 2.64 -27.99
CA VAL A 261 -0.45 2.20 -29.17
C VAL A 261 0.44 1.00 -28.83
N ALA A 262 1.19 1.07 -27.72
CA ALA A 262 2.07 0.00 -27.28
C ALA A 262 1.29 -1.29 -26.95
N GLY A 263 0.20 -1.17 -26.18
CA GLY A 263 -0.70 -2.28 -25.86
C GLY A 263 -1.30 -2.92 -27.12
N GLY A 264 -1.79 -2.11 -28.07
CA GLY A 264 -2.35 -2.61 -29.32
C GLY A 264 -1.35 -3.35 -30.21
N VAL A 265 -0.08 -2.92 -30.22
CA VAL A 265 0.99 -3.64 -30.95
C VAL A 265 1.30 -4.97 -30.28
N LEU A 266 1.41 -5.00 -28.94
CA LEU A 266 1.68 -6.22 -28.18
C LEU A 266 0.57 -7.26 -28.33
N ASP A 267 -0.69 -6.83 -28.27
CA ASP A 267 -1.86 -7.70 -28.39
C ASP A 267 -2.05 -8.29 -29.80
N SER A 268 -1.43 -7.68 -30.82
CA SER A 268 -1.54 -8.12 -32.21
C SER A 268 -0.89 -9.48 -32.46
N ALA A 269 -1.29 -10.15 -33.54
CA ALA A 269 -0.67 -11.41 -33.96
C ALA A 269 0.86 -11.28 -34.19
N VAL A 270 1.32 -10.11 -34.65
CA VAL A 270 2.75 -9.81 -34.82
C VAL A 270 3.44 -9.63 -33.47
N GLY A 271 2.81 -8.94 -32.53
CA GLY A 271 3.31 -8.75 -31.16
C GLY A 271 3.49 -10.08 -30.44
N ARG A 272 2.44 -10.92 -30.43
CA ARG A 272 2.46 -12.28 -29.87
C ARG A 272 3.52 -13.18 -30.51
N ALA A 273 3.66 -13.13 -31.84
CA ALA A 273 4.72 -13.86 -32.54
C ALA A 273 6.12 -13.38 -32.13
N GLY A 274 6.29 -12.07 -31.93
CA GLY A 274 7.52 -11.48 -31.39
C GLY A 274 7.86 -11.98 -29.99
N VAL A 275 6.88 -12.05 -29.09
CA VAL A 275 7.05 -12.59 -27.73
C VAL A 275 7.57 -14.03 -27.78
N LYS A 276 6.98 -14.92 -28.62
CA LYS A 276 7.47 -16.30 -28.79
C LYS A 276 8.90 -16.39 -29.31
N LEU A 277 9.26 -15.52 -30.24
CA LEU A 277 10.58 -15.56 -30.89
C LEU A 277 11.70 -14.99 -30.01
N PHE A 278 11.37 -14.14 -29.03
CA PHE A 278 12.34 -13.41 -28.20
C PHE A 278 12.14 -13.62 -26.69
N ASP A 279 11.58 -14.76 -26.29
CA ASP A 279 11.31 -15.12 -24.89
C ASP A 279 12.52 -14.90 -23.96
N GLY A 280 13.69 -15.47 -24.27
CA GLY A 280 14.90 -15.27 -23.46
C GLY A 280 15.46 -13.83 -23.42
N VAL A 281 14.95 -12.91 -24.25
CA VAL A 281 15.24 -11.47 -24.15
C VAL A 281 14.25 -10.79 -23.20
N LEU A 282 12.97 -11.17 -23.25
CA LEU A 282 11.93 -10.74 -22.32
C LEU A 282 12.29 -11.16 -20.89
N GLU A 283 12.65 -12.42 -20.68
CA GLU A 283 13.06 -12.94 -19.37
C GLU A 283 14.24 -12.15 -18.79
N ARG A 284 15.28 -11.86 -19.61
CA ARG A 284 16.41 -11.01 -19.18
C ARG A 284 15.99 -9.59 -18.90
N ALA A 285 14.99 -9.07 -19.62
CA ALA A 285 14.50 -7.72 -19.40
C ALA A 285 13.74 -7.60 -18.07
N PHE A 286 12.87 -8.58 -17.77
CA PHE A 286 12.15 -8.68 -16.50
C PHE A 286 13.08 -8.89 -15.30
N ASN A 287 14.19 -9.61 -15.49
CA ASN A 287 15.21 -9.82 -14.46
C ASN A 287 16.26 -8.70 -14.36
N SER A 288 16.07 -7.56 -15.04
CA SER A 288 17.03 -6.45 -15.04
C SER A 288 16.57 -5.32 -14.11
N PRO A 289 17.20 -5.11 -12.94
CA PRO A 289 16.85 -4.00 -12.03
C PRO A 289 16.93 -2.63 -12.72
N PHE A 290 17.81 -2.50 -13.72
CA PHE A 290 17.97 -1.29 -14.52
C PHE A 290 16.72 -0.97 -15.35
N LEU A 291 16.07 -1.99 -15.93
CA LEU A 291 14.84 -1.82 -16.73
C LEU A 291 13.61 -1.71 -15.82
N LEU A 292 13.57 -2.48 -14.73
CA LEU A 292 12.50 -2.41 -13.73
C LEU A 292 12.36 -1.00 -13.15
N GLY A 293 13.47 -0.31 -12.86
CA GLY A 293 13.48 1.08 -12.40
C GLY A 293 13.03 2.14 -13.44
N MET A 294 12.59 1.72 -14.63
CA MET A 294 12.01 2.56 -15.69
C MET A 294 10.60 2.11 -16.08
N ILE A 295 10.02 1.11 -15.41
CA ILE A 295 8.69 0.63 -15.72
C ILE A 295 7.68 1.77 -15.51
N PRO A 296 6.90 2.14 -16.53
CA PRO A 296 5.87 3.15 -16.40
C PRO A 296 4.63 2.55 -15.73
N ASP A 297 3.92 3.36 -14.95
CA ASP A 297 2.73 2.95 -14.21
C ASP A 297 1.49 2.95 -15.08
N THR A 298 1.43 1.97 -15.98
CA THR A 298 0.40 1.91 -17.03
C THR A 298 -0.25 0.53 -17.10
N ARG A 299 -1.45 0.50 -17.69
CA ARG A 299 -2.15 -0.76 -18.01
C ARG A 299 -1.30 -1.69 -18.87
N THR A 300 -0.46 -1.14 -19.75
CA THR A 300 0.44 -1.96 -20.56
C THR A 300 1.42 -2.75 -19.71
N SER A 301 2.05 -2.11 -18.72
CA SER A 301 3.05 -2.73 -17.86
C SER A 301 2.48 -3.81 -16.94
N TYR A 302 1.33 -3.51 -16.29
CA TYR A 302 0.79 -4.35 -15.22
C TYR A 302 -0.29 -5.34 -15.68
N VAL A 303 -0.92 -5.11 -16.84
CA VAL A 303 -2.03 -5.94 -17.33
C VAL A 303 -1.71 -6.54 -18.70
N THR A 304 -1.44 -5.70 -19.70
CA THR A 304 -1.30 -6.19 -21.09
C THR A 304 -0.09 -7.10 -21.25
N VAL A 305 1.09 -6.69 -20.78
CA VAL A 305 2.31 -7.50 -20.93
C VAL A 305 2.19 -8.83 -20.18
N PRO A 306 1.83 -8.88 -18.88
CA PRO A 306 1.65 -10.15 -18.16
C PRO A 306 0.66 -11.08 -18.85
N ARG A 307 -0.51 -10.57 -19.25
CA ARG A 307 -1.52 -11.36 -19.97
C ARG A 307 -1.00 -11.92 -21.29
N VAL A 308 -0.34 -11.09 -22.11
CA VAL A 308 0.21 -11.56 -23.40
C VAL A 308 1.29 -12.62 -23.17
N VAL A 309 2.14 -12.44 -22.15
CA VAL A 309 3.15 -13.45 -21.78
C VAL A 309 2.48 -14.75 -21.36
N ALA A 310 1.50 -14.71 -20.45
CA ALA A 310 0.75 -15.87 -20.00
C ALA A 310 0.05 -16.61 -21.16
N GLU A 311 -0.71 -15.90 -22.00
CA GLU A 311 -1.41 -16.50 -23.15
C GLU A 311 -0.46 -17.08 -24.22
N THR A 312 0.79 -16.61 -24.26
CA THR A 312 1.74 -16.93 -25.34
C THR A 312 2.75 -18.01 -24.93
N LEU A 313 3.24 -17.92 -23.70
CA LEU A 313 4.35 -18.71 -23.15
C LEU A 313 3.93 -19.53 -21.92
N GLY A 314 2.81 -19.18 -21.28
CA GLY A 314 2.35 -19.82 -20.06
C GLY A 314 1.89 -21.26 -20.28
N GLU A 315 1.95 -22.01 -19.19
CA GLU A 315 1.34 -23.34 -19.09
C GLU A 315 -0.11 -23.20 -18.65
N ARG A 316 -0.99 -24.02 -19.21
CA ARG A 316 -2.39 -24.03 -18.82
C ARG A 316 -2.52 -24.77 -17.49
N VAL A 317 -3.15 -24.11 -16.52
CA VAL A 317 -3.53 -24.75 -15.26
C VAL A 317 -4.88 -25.44 -15.48
N ASP A 318 -4.87 -26.77 -15.50
CA ASP A 318 -6.07 -27.60 -15.51
C ASP A 318 -6.27 -28.20 -14.11
N ALA A 319 -6.69 -27.34 -13.17
CA ALA A 319 -7.01 -27.67 -11.78
C ALA A 319 -8.34 -27.01 -11.38
N ASP A 320 -8.92 -27.49 -10.30
CA ASP A 320 -10.08 -26.88 -9.64
C ASP A 320 -9.62 -26.39 -8.26
N ASN A 321 -10.29 -25.39 -7.70
CA ASN A 321 -10.03 -24.88 -6.36
C ASN A 321 -11.38 -24.76 -5.64
N ASP A 322 -11.53 -25.52 -4.55
CA ASP A 322 -12.76 -25.60 -3.75
C ASP A 322 -12.67 -24.72 -2.48
N VAL A 323 -11.65 -23.86 -2.35
CA VAL A 323 -11.52 -22.93 -1.23
C VAL A 323 -12.66 -21.91 -1.27
N GLU A 324 -13.29 -21.72 -0.12
CA GLU A 324 -14.29 -20.69 0.14
C GLU A 324 -13.71 -19.72 1.18
N PRO A 325 -13.19 -18.54 0.76
CA PRO A 325 -12.76 -17.51 1.70
C PRO A 325 -13.93 -17.01 2.56
N PRO A 326 -13.68 -16.43 3.75
CA PRO A 326 -14.74 -15.90 4.60
C PRO A 326 -15.39 -14.70 3.92
N GLU A 327 -16.68 -14.51 4.18
CA GLU A 327 -17.40 -13.32 3.75
C GLU A 327 -16.81 -12.06 4.42
N LEU A 328 -17.06 -10.90 3.82
CA LEU A 328 -16.46 -9.65 4.29
C LEU A 328 -16.91 -9.27 5.71
N ASP A 329 -18.14 -9.59 6.13
CA ASP A 329 -18.60 -9.36 7.50
C ASP A 329 -17.92 -10.26 8.53
N ASP A 330 -17.63 -11.52 8.18
CA ASP A 330 -16.84 -12.41 9.03
C ASP A 330 -15.41 -11.88 9.18
N ARG A 331 -14.77 -11.47 8.09
CA ARG A 331 -13.43 -10.84 8.11
C ARG A 331 -13.38 -9.60 8.99
N ILE A 332 -14.41 -8.75 8.93
CA ILE A 332 -14.51 -7.54 9.76
C ILE A 332 -14.81 -7.90 11.22
N GLY A 333 -15.74 -8.84 11.44
CA GLY A 333 -16.22 -9.24 12.77
C GLY A 333 -15.17 -9.95 13.62
N ASP A 334 -14.24 -10.67 12.99
CA ASP A 334 -13.14 -11.36 13.66
C ASP A 334 -12.00 -10.43 14.08
N LEU A 335 -11.96 -9.20 13.55
CA LEU A 335 -10.99 -8.20 13.99
C LEU A 335 -11.30 -7.76 15.42
N THR A 336 -10.27 -7.73 16.25
CA THR A 336 -10.38 -7.16 17.59
C THR A 336 -10.22 -5.65 17.47
N TYR A 337 -11.33 -4.91 17.59
CA TYR A 337 -11.31 -3.45 17.53
C TYR A 337 -12.03 -2.79 18.71
N ASP A 338 -11.38 -1.78 19.30
CA ASP A 338 -12.00 -0.82 20.22
C ASP A 338 -11.95 0.54 19.52
N VAL A 339 -13.03 0.90 18.84
CA VAL A 339 -13.08 2.07 17.96
C VAL A 339 -13.17 3.41 18.70
N GLY A 340 -13.36 3.42 20.02
CA GLY A 340 -13.46 4.66 20.79
C GLY A 340 -14.49 5.65 20.22
N ASP A 341 -14.11 6.92 20.15
CA ASP A 341 -14.86 7.95 19.42
C ASP A 341 -14.54 7.88 17.90
N PRO A 342 -15.46 8.31 17.02
CA PRO A 342 -15.21 8.32 15.58
C PRO A 342 -13.93 9.08 15.22
N HIS A 343 -13.02 8.45 14.45
CA HIS A 343 -11.73 9.02 14.01
C HIS A 343 -11.74 9.51 12.55
N ILE A 344 -12.91 9.44 11.89
CA ILE A 344 -13.10 9.90 10.52
C ILE A 344 -14.32 10.82 10.49
N GLU A 345 -14.18 12.01 9.90
CA GLU A 345 -15.26 12.95 9.65
C GLU A 345 -15.55 13.01 8.15
N LEU A 346 -16.80 12.74 7.76
CA LEU A 346 -17.27 12.91 6.37
C LEU A 346 -17.63 14.37 6.11
N LEU A 347 -16.84 15.05 5.28
CA LEU A 347 -17.02 16.48 4.97
C LEU A 347 -18.07 16.71 3.89
N ASP A 348 -18.04 15.92 2.81
CA ASP A 348 -19.03 15.95 1.74
C ASP A 348 -19.60 14.54 1.48
N ASN A 349 -20.90 14.39 1.76
CA ASN A 349 -21.61 13.13 1.62
C ASN A 349 -22.22 12.90 0.23
N SER A 350 -21.97 13.79 -0.74
CA SER A 350 -22.37 13.57 -2.11
C SER A 350 -21.63 12.37 -2.70
N TYR A 351 -22.30 11.62 -3.58
CA TYR A 351 -21.65 10.50 -4.24
C TYR A 351 -20.49 10.95 -5.15
N GLU A 352 -20.54 12.18 -5.67
CA GLU A 352 -19.45 12.71 -6.51
C GLU A 352 -18.16 12.89 -5.69
N ALA A 353 -18.27 13.41 -4.47
CA ALA A 353 -17.12 13.64 -3.60
C ALA A 353 -16.62 12.35 -2.92
N SER A 354 -17.53 11.48 -2.47
CA SER A 354 -17.17 10.38 -1.56
C SER A 354 -17.61 8.99 -2.03
N GLY A 355 -18.25 8.89 -3.21
CA GLY A 355 -18.80 7.63 -3.72
C GLY A 355 -17.74 6.58 -4.07
N THR A 356 -16.50 7.01 -4.36
CA THR A 356 -15.40 6.08 -4.67
C THR A 356 -15.04 5.21 -3.46
N ALA A 357 -15.17 5.72 -2.23
CA ALA A 357 -14.89 4.96 -1.01
C ALA A 357 -15.86 3.79 -0.79
N VAL A 358 -17.04 3.78 -1.44
CA VAL A 358 -17.99 2.65 -1.36
C VAL A 358 -17.39 1.38 -1.96
N THR A 359 -16.61 1.49 -3.05
CA THR A 359 -15.94 0.34 -3.68
C THR A 359 -14.49 0.21 -3.26
N ALA A 360 -13.77 1.32 -3.13
CA ALA A 360 -12.33 1.28 -2.90
C ALA A 360 -11.96 0.99 -1.43
N CYS A 361 -12.84 1.23 -0.46
CA CYS A 361 -12.53 0.89 0.93
C CYS A 361 -12.48 -0.64 1.10
N PRO A 362 -11.41 -1.22 1.67
CA PRO A 362 -11.25 -2.68 1.84
C PRO A 362 -12.31 -3.37 2.71
N VAL A 363 -13.13 -2.59 3.41
CA VAL A 363 -14.21 -3.07 4.28
C VAL A 363 -15.57 -2.53 3.84
N SER A 364 -15.68 -2.05 2.61
CA SER A 364 -16.95 -1.62 1.99
C SER A 364 -17.16 -2.35 0.66
N ALA A 365 -18.42 -2.43 0.24
CA ALA A 365 -18.82 -2.91 -1.08
C ALA A 365 -20.19 -2.31 -1.45
N ARG A 366 -20.55 -2.27 -2.74
CA ARG A 366 -21.82 -1.67 -3.19
C ARG A 366 -23.06 -2.32 -2.60
N ASP A 367 -23.05 -3.64 -2.49
CA ASP A 367 -24.17 -4.44 -2.00
C ASP A 367 -23.96 -4.92 -0.55
N PHE A 368 -23.04 -4.29 0.18
CA PHE A 368 -22.69 -4.61 1.57
C PHE A 368 -23.06 -3.50 2.55
N GLY A 369 -24.01 -3.78 3.43
CA GLY A 369 -24.51 -2.82 4.43
C GLY A 369 -23.67 -2.71 5.70
N GLY A 370 -22.66 -3.55 5.89
CA GLY A 370 -21.84 -3.61 7.11
C GLY A 370 -20.56 -2.77 7.07
N GLY A 371 -20.26 -2.15 5.92
CA GLY A 371 -18.96 -1.51 5.69
C GLY A 371 -18.85 -0.06 6.14
N CYS A 372 -17.65 0.50 5.98
CA CYS A 372 -17.39 1.89 6.37
C CYS A 372 -18.21 2.89 5.56
N TYR A 373 -18.29 2.70 4.25
CA TYR A 373 -18.95 3.62 3.33
C TYR A 373 -20.06 2.89 2.59
N ARG A 374 -21.26 3.49 2.58
CA ARG A 374 -22.45 2.89 1.98
C ARG A 374 -23.10 3.88 1.03
N GLU A 375 -23.55 3.40 -0.14
CA GLU A 375 -24.37 4.23 -1.01
C GLU A 375 -25.84 4.19 -0.57
N GLU A 376 -26.47 5.36 -0.52
CA GLU A 376 -27.88 5.50 -0.15
C GLU A 376 -28.61 6.38 -1.17
N THR A 377 -29.89 6.09 -1.38
CA THR A 377 -30.78 6.96 -2.16
C THR A 377 -31.73 7.69 -1.23
N VAL A 378 -31.60 9.01 -1.14
CA VAL A 378 -32.46 9.86 -0.32
C VAL A 378 -33.45 10.59 -1.23
N GLY A 379 -34.74 10.39 -0.98
CA GLY A 379 -35.82 11.07 -1.68
C GLY A 379 -36.32 12.30 -0.89
N THR A 380 -36.29 13.48 -1.51
CA THR A 380 -36.94 14.69 -0.95
C THR A 380 -37.79 15.37 -2.02
N ASN A 381 -39.06 15.65 -1.73
CA ASN A 381 -39.97 16.44 -2.59
C ASN A 381 -40.02 16.04 -4.09
N GLY A 382 -39.90 14.74 -4.39
CA GLY A 382 -39.97 14.21 -5.75
C GLY A 382 -38.65 14.20 -6.53
N SER A 383 -37.54 14.58 -5.91
CA SER A 383 -36.18 14.31 -6.40
C SER A 383 -35.52 13.19 -5.59
N GLU A 384 -34.84 12.29 -6.27
CA GLU A 384 -33.95 11.27 -5.69
C GLU A 384 -32.51 11.74 -5.83
N GLN A 385 -31.74 11.66 -4.75
CA GLN A 385 -30.31 11.96 -4.76
C GLN A 385 -29.56 10.77 -4.18
N ARG A 386 -28.47 10.38 -4.85
CA ARG A 386 -27.53 9.39 -4.33
C ARG A 386 -26.52 10.10 -3.43
N VAL A 387 -26.37 9.59 -2.21
CA VAL A 387 -25.46 10.08 -1.17
C VAL A 387 -24.67 8.91 -0.59
N VAL A 388 -23.69 9.24 0.23
CA VAL A 388 -22.86 8.28 0.95
C VAL A 388 -23.08 8.46 2.44
N SER A 389 -23.18 7.34 3.18
CA SER A 389 -23.13 7.35 4.65
C SER A 389 -21.84 6.71 5.13
N LEU A 390 -21.36 7.15 6.31
CA LEU A 390 -20.13 6.69 6.94
C LEU A 390 -20.44 5.99 8.27
N ASP A 391 -19.80 4.85 8.47
CA ASP A 391 -19.68 4.12 9.72
C ASP A 391 -18.19 3.89 10.01
N THR A 392 -17.69 4.33 11.15
CA THR A 392 -16.27 4.17 11.49
C THR A 392 -16.00 2.89 12.26
N GLN A 393 -17.05 2.17 12.71
CA GLN A 393 -16.90 0.94 13.47
C GLN A 393 -16.13 -0.17 12.74
N PRO A 394 -16.35 -0.43 11.44
CA PRO A 394 -15.65 -1.50 10.72
C PRO A 394 -14.27 -1.07 10.19
N CYS A 395 -13.79 0.12 10.54
CA CYS A 395 -12.55 0.65 9.97
C CYS A 395 -11.33 -0.17 10.40
N VAL A 396 -10.52 -0.56 9.42
CA VAL A 396 -9.24 -1.28 9.60
C VAL A 396 -8.01 -0.38 9.49
N GLU A 397 -8.22 0.93 9.62
CA GLU A 397 -7.18 1.96 9.59
C GLU A 397 -6.32 1.93 8.31
N CYS A 398 -6.89 1.49 7.19
CA CYS A 398 -6.13 1.34 5.95
C CYS A 398 -5.65 2.68 5.37
N GLY A 399 -6.35 3.78 5.63
CA GLY A 399 -6.06 5.13 5.10
C GLY A 399 -6.70 5.44 3.74
N THR A 400 -7.28 4.45 3.06
CA THR A 400 -7.79 4.61 1.68
C THR A 400 -8.76 5.77 1.51
N CYS A 401 -9.73 5.90 2.43
CA CYS A 401 -10.75 6.92 2.33
C CYS A 401 -10.22 8.35 2.50
N ALA A 402 -9.04 8.53 3.12
CA ALA A 402 -8.38 9.82 3.21
C ALA A 402 -7.97 10.39 1.84
N VAL A 403 -7.89 9.53 0.81
CA VAL A 403 -7.50 9.88 -0.56
C VAL A 403 -8.69 9.88 -1.52
N VAL A 404 -9.64 8.95 -1.35
CA VAL A 404 -10.71 8.71 -2.34
C VAL A 404 -12.09 9.22 -1.92
N ALA A 405 -12.20 9.85 -0.75
CA ALA A 405 -13.40 10.52 -0.29
C ALA A 405 -13.06 11.88 0.32
N ASP A 406 -14.05 12.77 0.35
CA ASP A 406 -13.92 14.06 1.03
C ASP A 406 -14.16 13.86 2.54
N THR A 407 -13.12 13.38 3.21
CA THR A 407 -13.11 13.09 4.64
C THR A 407 -11.86 13.60 5.33
N GLU A 408 -11.99 14.01 6.59
CA GLU A 408 -10.84 14.14 7.49
C GLU A 408 -10.58 12.78 8.13
N TRP A 409 -9.36 12.27 7.96
CA TRP A 409 -8.92 10.98 8.49
C TRP A 409 -7.76 11.19 9.47
N ASP A 410 -7.91 10.59 10.65
CA ASP A 410 -6.95 10.61 11.76
C ASP A 410 -6.83 9.22 12.39
N HIS A 411 -5.76 8.92 13.11
CA HIS A 411 -5.71 7.64 13.83
C HIS A 411 -6.72 7.62 14.99
N PRO A 412 -7.22 6.46 15.41
CA PRO A 412 -7.95 6.33 16.67
C PRO A 412 -7.11 6.78 17.88
N ALA A 413 -7.75 7.11 19.00
CA ALA A 413 -7.04 7.47 20.23
C ALA A 413 -6.07 6.36 20.70
N GLY A 414 -5.14 6.69 21.58
CA GLY A 414 -4.17 5.73 22.13
C GLY A 414 -4.84 4.50 22.76
N GLY A 415 -4.39 3.31 22.35
CA GLY A 415 -4.96 2.04 22.80
C GLY A 415 -6.30 1.69 22.14
N LYS A 416 -6.70 2.43 21.12
CA LYS A 416 -7.87 2.19 20.26
C LYS A 416 -7.42 1.77 18.86
N GLY A 417 -8.38 1.34 18.04
CA GLY A 417 -8.14 0.86 16.69
C GLY A 417 -8.17 -0.66 16.57
N VAL A 418 -7.59 -1.17 15.49
CA VAL A 418 -7.52 -2.61 15.18
C VAL A 418 -6.20 -3.20 15.68
N GLU A 419 -6.28 -4.32 16.39
CA GLU A 419 -5.11 -5.10 16.78
C GLU A 419 -4.85 -6.21 15.75
N PHE A 420 -3.83 -6.01 14.90
CA PHE A 420 -3.28 -7.06 14.03
C PHE A 420 -2.25 -7.89 14.80
N LYS A 421 -2.35 -9.22 14.73
CA LYS A 421 -1.44 -10.19 15.35
C LYS A 421 -0.37 -10.68 14.39
N ASP A 422 -0.73 -10.87 13.13
CA ASP A 422 0.13 -11.43 12.09
C ASP A 422 0.61 -10.38 11.06
N GLY A 423 0.16 -9.12 11.22
CA GLY A 423 0.80 -7.91 10.68
C GLY A 423 0.66 -7.76 9.19
#